data_AF-A0A7C1J3C8-F1
#
_entry.id   AF-A0A7C1J3C8-F1
#
_cell.length_a   1.000
_cell.length_b   1.000
_cell.length_c   1.000
_cell.angle_alpha   90.00
_cell.angle_beta   90.00
_cell.angle_gamma   90.00
#
_symmetry.space_group_name_H-M   'P 1'
#
loop_
_entity.id
_entity.type
_entity.pdbx_description
1 polymer ?
#
loop_
_entity_poly.entity_id
_entity_poly.type
_entity_poly.pdbx_seq_one_letter_code
_entity_poly.pdbx_strand_id
1 'polypeptide(L)'
;MLKEGVTEILKIITFFLTMLFIPLIPWTEETSKLLPRKIHGYKPHGKVETYNRQTIYEYMDGAGEIYLAYGFKELLVQRYQKVGEPEIIVEIFDMVSGKDAFGVFTHVQGRDDKEAGIGQNSEYRGGLLTFWKGRFFVSILTKAETVKAKRAVLEIGRTISKGIGIDGEKSGLLNYIREEDFFPKEIRYFHTHAILNYHYYLSGENILNLDEDTDAVLARYKDDGGYLLLVEYKKEEDARKALNNFINAYMPEITEKGIVQTEDGRWTVATAKQNFVIIVLDAITQIQASSKLEAIKGKLK
;
A
#
# COMPACT_ATOMS: atom_id res chain seq x y z
N MET A 1 -27.28 -50.81 31.28
CA MET A 1 -27.44 -50.38 29.88
C MET A 1 -27.33 -48.86 29.65
N LEU A 2 -27.15 -48.00 30.66
CA LEU A 2 -27.04 -46.53 30.47
C LEU A 2 -25.64 -45.94 30.76
N LYS A 3 -24.67 -46.76 31.20
CA LYS A 3 -23.31 -46.29 31.51
C LYS A 3 -22.31 -46.46 30.36
N GLU A 4 -22.54 -47.36 29.42
CA GLU A 4 -21.60 -47.65 28.33
C GLU A 4 -21.70 -46.64 27.16
N GLY A 5 -22.90 -46.13 26.86
CA GLY A 5 -23.10 -45.15 25.78
C GLY A 5 -22.49 -43.77 26.04
N VAL A 6 -22.40 -43.34 27.29
CA VAL A 6 -21.81 -42.03 27.65
C VAL A 6 -20.29 -42.05 27.48
N THR A 7 -19.65 -43.22 27.67
CA THR A 7 -18.19 -43.35 27.55
C THR A 7 -17.72 -43.41 26.10
N GLU A 8 -18.53 -43.93 25.18
CA GLU A 8 -18.24 -43.85 23.74
C GLU A 8 -18.48 -42.46 23.16
N ILE A 9 -19.55 -41.76 23.57
CA ILE A 9 -19.84 -40.39 23.11
C ILE A 9 -18.75 -39.42 23.59
N LEU A 10 -18.24 -39.55 24.83
CA LEU A 10 -17.11 -38.75 25.29
C LEU A 10 -15.80 -39.07 24.54
N LYS A 11 -15.58 -40.31 24.12
CA LYS A 11 -14.39 -40.69 23.32
C LYS A 11 -14.47 -40.15 21.89
N ILE A 12 -15.65 -40.10 21.28
CA ILE A 12 -15.86 -39.52 19.94
C ILE A 12 -15.69 -37.99 19.98
N ILE A 13 -16.18 -37.32 21.03
CA ILE A 13 -15.99 -35.87 21.22
C ILE A 13 -14.52 -35.52 21.53
N THR A 14 -13.79 -36.40 22.23
CA THR A 14 -12.36 -36.18 22.50
C THR A 14 -11.47 -36.48 21.28
N PHE A 15 -11.92 -37.34 20.35
CA PHE A 15 -11.17 -37.68 19.13
C PHE A 15 -11.39 -36.69 17.97
N PHE A 16 -12.49 -35.92 17.99
CA PHE A 16 -12.74 -34.85 17.03
C PHE A 16 -12.19 -33.48 17.45
N LEU A 17 -11.73 -33.31 18.69
CA LEU A 17 -11.08 -32.08 19.16
C LEU A 17 -9.55 -32.07 18.97
N THR A 18 -8.99 -33.10 18.33
CA THR A 18 -7.54 -33.22 18.04
C THR A 18 -7.21 -33.19 16.55
N MET A 19 -8.19 -32.93 15.68
CA MET A 19 -7.93 -32.69 14.26
C MET A 19 -7.95 -31.18 13.96
N LEU A 20 -6.82 -30.70 13.41
CA LEU A 20 -6.51 -29.34 12.98
C LEU A 20 -5.99 -28.37 14.05
N PHE A 21 -5.05 -28.81 14.89
CA PHE A 21 -3.86 -27.99 15.08
C PHE A 21 -2.92 -28.33 13.91
N ILE A 22 -3.25 -27.84 12.71
CA ILE A 22 -2.19 -27.62 11.72
C ILE A 22 -1.31 -26.60 12.43
N PRO A 23 -0.07 -26.93 12.85
CA PRO A 23 0.83 -25.87 13.25
C PRO A 23 0.80 -24.91 12.06
N LEU A 24 0.42 -23.64 12.27
CA LEU A 24 0.84 -22.61 11.35
C LEU A 24 2.34 -22.85 11.23
N ILE A 25 2.76 -23.51 10.16
CA ILE A 25 4.14 -23.47 9.74
C ILE A 25 4.31 -21.97 9.57
N PRO A 26 5.07 -21.29 10.44
CA PRO A 26 5.19 -19.87 10.29
C PRO A 26 5.78 -19.69 8.90
N TRP A 27 5.03 -18.98 8.06
CA TRP A 27 5.34 -18.69 6.66
C TRP A 27 6.75 -18.09 6.49
N THR A 28 7.33 -17.64 7.60
CA THR A 28 8.70 -17.19 7.84
C THR A 28 9.80 -18.08 7.23
N GLU A 29 9.61 -19.40 7.09
CA GLU A 29 10.65 -20.26 6.50
C GLU A 29 10.82 -20.05 4.99
N GLU A 30 9.78 -19.66 4.26
CA GLU A 30 9.88 -19.38 2.82
C GLU A 30 10.44 -17.98 2.56
N THR A 31 9.94 -16.97 3.25
CA THR A 31 10.41 -15.58 3.12
C THR A 31 11.85 -15.42 3.59
N SER A 32 12.29 -16.15 4.63
CA SER A 32 13.69 -16.13 5.06
C SER A 32 14.67 -16.71 4.04
N LYS A 33 14.22 -17.51 3.06
CA LYS A 33 15.06 -17.97 1.94
C LYS A 33 15.43 -16.85 0.97
N LEU A 34 14.70 -15.72 0.99
CA LEU A 34 15.04 -14.52 0.22
C LEU A 34 16.30 -13.83 0.76
N LEU A 35 16.64 -14.07 2.04
CA LEU A 35 17.77 -13.42 2.69
C LEU A 35 19.12 -14.03 2.24
N PRO A 36 20.06 -13.21 1.76
CA PRO A 36 21.37 -13.69 1.37
C PRO A 36 22.21 -14.16 2.58
N ARG A 37 22.81 -15.35 2.51
CA ARG A 37 23.67 -15.86 3.60
C ARG A 37 24.95 -15.04 3.83
N LYS A 38 25.47 -14.38 2.78
CA LYS A 38 26.66 -13.52 2.81
C LYS A 38 26.74 -12.68 1.54
N ILE A 39 26.99 -11.37 1.66
CA ILE A 39 27.20 -10.46 0.52
C ILE A 39 28.33 -9.48 0.83
N HIS A 40 29.32 -9.35 -0.06
CA HIS A 40 30.42 -8.39 0.08
C HIS A 40 31.12 -8.36 1.47
N GLY A 41 31.13 -9.49 2.17
CA GLY A 41 31.72 -9.64 3.51
C GLY A 41 30.74 -9.37 4.66
N TYR A 42 29.55 -8.84 4.39
CA TYR A 42 28.45 -8.77 5.33
C TYR A 42 27.88 -10.17 5.58
N LYS A 43 27.57 -10.46 6.84
CA LYS A 43 26.91 -11.68 7.29
C LYS A 43 25.71 -11.33 8.17
N PRO A 44 24.68 -12.18 8.23
CA PRO A 44 23.60 -12.05 9.20
C PRO A 44 24.14 -11.89 10.62
N HIS A 45 23.58 -10.94 11.36
CA HIS A 45 23.84 -10.70 12.77
C HIS A 45 22.54 -10.84 13.55
N GLY A 46 22.56 -11.63 14.61
CA GLY A 46 21.34 -12.00 15.34
C GLY A 46 20.49 -13.03 14.60
N LYS A 47 19.32 -13.32 15.16
CA LYS A 47 18.29 -14.15 14.52
C LYS A 47 17.44 -13.28 13.60
N VAL A 48 16.74 -13.91 12.66
CA VAL A 48 15.65 -13.27 11.92
C VAL A 48 14.54 -12.93 12.92
N GLU A 49 14.09 -11.67 12.91
CA GLU A 49 12.97 -11.19 13.71
C GLU A 49 11.73 -11.12 12.82
N THR A 50 10.55 -11.41 13.36
CA THR A 50 9.30 -11.45 12.60
C THR A 50 8.17 -10.82 13.40
N TYR A 51 7.41 -9.95 12.75
CA TYR A 51 6.31 -9.21 13.37
C TYR A 51 5.05 -9.36 12.53
N ASN A 52 3.93 -9.69 13.18
CA ASN A 52 2.63 -9.82 12.52
C ASN A 52 1.79 -8.57 12.77
N ARG A 53 0.52 -8.58 12.32
CA ARG A 53 -0.41 -7.46 12.50
C ARG A 53 -0.56 -7.01 13.96
N GLN A 54 -0.40 -7.92 14.93
CA GLN A 54 -0.52 -7.62 16.36
C GLN A 54 0.79 -7.09 16.96
N THR A 55 1.93 -7.59 16.49
CA THR A 55 3.25 -7.28 17.08
C THR A 55 4.06 -6.23 16.31
N ILE A 56 3.55 -5.72 15.18
CA ILE A 56 4.27 -4.70 14.38
C ILE A 56 4.68 -3.46 15.18
N TYR A 57 3.87 -3.06 16.16
CA TYR A 57 4.16 -1.90 17.01
C TYR A 57 5.30 -2.13 18.00
N GLU A 58 5.66 -3.39 18.28
CA GLU A 58 6.87 -3.71 19.06
C GLU A 58 8.15 -3.31 18.31
N TYR A 59 8.08 -3.22 16.98
CA TYR A 59 9.19 -2.84 16.12
C TYR A 59 9.08 -1.39 15.60
N MET A 60 7.89 -0.96 15.17
CA MET A 60 7.65 0.36 14.56
C MET A 60 6.51 1.10 15.26
N ASP A 61 6.84 1.69 16.42
CA ASP A 61 5.89 2.46 17.21
C ASP A 61 5.26 3.61 16.39
N GLY A 62 3.93 3.63 16.29
CA GLY A 62 3.13 4.53 15.46
C GLY A 62 3.23 4.30 13.94
N ALA A 63 4.40 4.03 13.39
CA ALA A 63 4.60 3.86 11.94
C ALA A 63 4.01 2.55 11.39
N GLY A 64 3.70 1.57 12.25
CA GLY A 64 3.02 0.33 11.87
C GLY A 64 1.64 0.53 11.22
N GLU A 65 0.92 1.60 11.58
CA GLU A 65 -0.41 1.93 11.06
C GLU A 65 -0.43 2.03 9.52
N ILE A 66 0.65 2.58 8.94
CA ILE A 66 0.75 2.74 7.49
C ILE A 66 0.64 1.38 6.80
N TYR A 67 1.45 0.40 7.24
CA TYR A 67 1.45 -0.92 6.63
C TYR A 67 0.13 -1.66 6.86
N LEU A 68 -0.46 -1.50 8.05
CA LEU A 68 -1.76 -2.09 8.37
C LEU A 68 -2.89 -1.59 7.46
N ALA A 69 -2.81 -0.34 7.00
CA ALA A 69 -3.71 0.25 6.01
C ALA A 69 -3.53 -0.29 4.57
N TYR A 70 -2.51 -1.13 4.33
CA TYR A 70 -2.19 -1.73 3.03
C TYR A 70 -2.16 -3.26 3.09
N GLY A 71 -3.18 -3.93 3.65
CA GLY A 71 -3.24 -5.39 3.60
C GLY A 71 -1.99 -6.10 4.19
N PHE A 72 -1.36 -5.55 5.24
CA PHE A 72 -0.17 -6.15 5.85
C PHE A 72 -0.43 -7.53 6.46
N LYS A 73 0.47 -8.49 6.21
CA LYS A 73 0.47 -9.82 6.85
C LYS A 73 1.56 -9.93 7.91
N GLU A 74 2.80 -9.76 7.48
CA GLU A 74 3.98 -10.02 8.30
C GLU A 74 5.17 -9.19 7.82
N LEU A 75 6.05 -8.83 8.75
CA LEU A 75 7.32 -8.18 8.53
C LEU A 75 8.43 -9.12 8.98
N LEU A 76 9.40 -9.34 8.11
CA LEU A 76 10.65 -10.01 8.42
C LEU A 76 11.78 -8.97 8.52
N VAL A 77 12.58 -9.03 9.59
CA VAL A 77 13.73 -8.15 9.82
C VAL A 77 15.01 -8.98 9.98
N GLN A 78 16.06 -8.61 9.23
CA GLN A 78 17.39 -9.19 9.37
C GLN A 78 18.46 -8.11 9.35
N ARG A 79 19.34 -8.13 10.36
CA ARG A 79 20.52 -7.26 10.43
C ARG A 79 21.74 -7.94 9.83
N TYR A 80 22.59 -7.17 9.17
CA TYR A 80 23.83 -7.63 8.56
C TYR A 80 24.99 -6.78 9.07
N GLN A 81 26.08 -7.44 9.43
CA GLN A 81 27.28 -6.78 9.94
C GLN A 81 28.54 -7.20 9.19
N LYS A 82 29.48 -6.26 9.14
CA LYS A 82 30.83 -6.44 8.64
C LYS A 82 31.76 -5.58 9.47
N VAL A 83 32.87 -6.16 9.92
CA VAL A 83 33.87 -5.44 10.72
C VAL A 83 34.36 -4.20 9.97
N GLY A 84 34.32 -3.04 10.63
CA GLY A 84 34.75 -1.76 10.08
C GLY A 84 33.78 -1.10 9.10
N GLU A 85 32.55 -1.60 8.97
CA GLU A 85 31.50 -1.02 8.12
C GLU A 85 30.18 -0.85 8.90
N PRO A 86 29.32 0.10 8.51
CA PRO A 86 28.03 0.29 9.16
C PRO A 86 27.10 -0.91 8.99
N GLU A 87 26.23 -1.14 9.97
CA GLU A 87 25.20 -2.18 9.92
C GLU A 87 24.17 -1.89 8.82
N ILE A 88 23.72 -2.96 8.16
CA ILE A 88 22.62 -2.94 7.20
C ILE A 88 21.42 -3.65 7.82
N ILE A 89 20.26 -3.03 7.77
CA ILE A 89 18.99 -3.58 8.22
C ILE A 89 18.16 -3.88 6.97
N VAL A 90 17.66 -5.11 6.86
CA VAL A 90 16.77 -5.56 5.79
C VAL A 90 15.41 -5.81 6.39
N GLU A 91 14.39 -5.19 5.82
CA GLU A 91 12.99 -5.30 6.19
C GLU A 91 12.21 -5.78 4.95
N ILE A 92 11.54 -6.92 5.07
CA ILE A 92 10.70 -7.50 4.01
C ILE A 92 9.28 -7.57 4.54
N PHE A 93 8.41 -6.72 3.99
CA PHE A 93 6.99 -6.67 4.31
C PHE A 93 6.24 -7.59 3.32
N ASP A 94 5.60 -8.63 3.84
CA ASP A 94 4.66 -9.48 3.08
C ASP A 94 3.26 -8.88 3.16
N MET A 95 2.72 -8.49 2.01
CA MET A 95 1.40 -7.88 1.89
C MET A 95 0.37 -8.90 1.41
N VAL A 96 -0.92 -8.55 1.44
CA VAL A 96 -2.00 -9.41 0.96
C VAL A 96 -1.85 -9.66 -0.54
N SER A 97 -1.61 -8.61 -1.32
CA SER A 97 -1.51 -8.65 -2.78
C SER A 97 -0.32 -7.82 -3.33
N GLY A 98 -0.11 -7.89 -4.65
CA GLY A 98 0.84 -7.00 -5.33
C GLY A 98 0.41 -5.53 -5.32
N LYS A 99 -0.91 -5.27 -5.34
CA LYS A 99 -1.46 -3.92 -5.28
C LYS A 99 -1.15 -3.26 -3.94
N ASP A 100 -1.24 -4.02 -2.86
CA ASP A 100 -0.91 -3.56 -1.51
C ASP A 100 0.58 -3.16 -1.40
N ALA A 101 1.48 -4.00 -1.91
CA ALA A 101 2.92 -3.71 -1.94
C ALA A 101 3.24 -2.48 -2.80
N PHE A 102 2.56 -2.33 -3.94
CA PHE A 102 2.61 -1.13 -4.76
C PHE A 102 2.09 0.10 -3.99
N GLY A 103 0.99 -0.03 -3.25
CA GLY A 103 0.41 1.02 -2.41
C GLY A 103 1.41 1.54 -1.39
N VAL A 104 2.02 0.65 -0.61
CA VAL A 104 3.10 1.00 0.34
C VAL A 104 4.23 1.73 -0.39
N PHE A 105 4.69 1.21 -1.53
CA PHE A 105 5.76 1.86 -2.30
C PHE A 105 5.39 3.29 -2.71
N THR A 106 4.19 3.50 -3.28
CA THR A 106 3.75 4.84 -3.68
C THR A 106 3.54 5.79 -2.50
N HIS A 107 3.22 5.27 -1.32
CA HIS A 107 3.11 6.07 -0.10
C HIS A 107 4.46 6.62 0.35
N VAL A 108 5.50 5.78 0.39
CA VAL A 108 6.83 6.15 0.91
C VAL A 108 7.73 6.82 -0.13
N GLN A 109 7.42 6.66 -1.41
CA GLN A 109 8.23 7.17 -2.51
C GLN A 109 8.38 8.71 -2.46
N GLY A 110 9.63 9.15 -2.62
CA GLY A 110 10.01 10.56 -2.74
C GLY A 110 9.79 11.11 -4.16
N ARG A 111 9.61 12.44 -4.26
CA ARG A 111 9.40 13.12 -5.54
C ARG A 111 10.68 13.20 -6.40
N ASP A 112 11.85 13.31 -5.78
CA ASP A 112 13.13 13.57 -6.47
C ASP A 112 14.13 12.41 -6.43
N ASP A 113 13.69 11.24 -5.96
CA ASP A 113 14.60 10.14 -5.67
C ASP A 113 15.02 9.38 -6.93
N LYS A 114 16.22 8.80 -6.92
CA LYS A 114 16.76 8.10 -8.09
C LYS A 114 16.30 6.66 -8.11
N GLU A 115 15.81 6.23 -9.26
CA GLU A 115 15.48 4.83 -9.48
C GLU A 115 16.74 3.94 -9.44
N ALA A 116 16.64 2.81 -8.73
CA ALA A 116 17.75 1.88 -8.56
C ALA A 116 17.73 0.73 -9.58
N GLY A 117 16.63 0.55 -10.31
CA GLY A 117 16.41 -0.54 -11.26
C GLY A 117 16.29 -1.92 -10.58
N ILE A 118 15.74 -1.96 -9.36
CA ILE A 118 15.53 -3.20 -8.58
C ILE A 118 14.03 -3.39 -8.34
N GLY A 119 13.53 -4.62 -8.46
CA GLY A 119 12.08 -4.87 -8.35
C GLY A 119 11.30 -4.33 -9.55
N GLN A 120 10.02 -4.03 -9.33
CA GLN A 120 9.16 -3.40 -10.35
C GLN A 120 9.28 -1.87 -10.33
N ASN A 121 9.42 -1.29 -9.14
CA ASN A 121 9.87 0.09 -8.95
C ASN A 121 10.76 0.14 -7.71
N SER A 122 11.74 1.06 -7.72
CA SER A 122 12.68 1.24 -6.62
C SER A 122 13.11 2.69 -6.46
N GLU A 123 13.53 3.04 -5.25
CA GLU A 123 14.21 4.28 -4.95
C GLU A 123 15.43 4.04 -4.09
N TYR A 124 16.52 4.75 -4.39
CA TYR A 124 17.70 4.78 -3.54
C TYR A 124 18.04 6.22 -3.15
N ARG A 125 18.09 6.48 -1.84
CA ARG A 125 18.49 7.77 -1.29
C ARG A 125 19.18 7.61 0.07
N GLY A 126 20.37 8.19 0.20
CA GLY A 126 21.06 8.35 1.49
C GLY A 126 21.24 7.05 2.28
N GLY A 127 21.58 5.95 1.62
CA GLY A 127 21.76 4.64 2.26
C GLY A 127 20.49 3.79 2.41
N LEU A 128 19.32 4.33 2.04
CA LEU A 128 18.05 3.60 2.01
C LEU A 128 17.72 3.18 0.58
N LEU A 129 17.54 1.89 0.37
CA LEU A 129 16.91 1.31 -0.81
C LEU A 129 15.50 0.88 -0.43
N THR A 130 14.48 1.35 -1.14
CA THR A 130 13.13 0.80 -1.09
C THR A 130 12.76 0.26 -2.47
N PHE A 131 12.05 -0.86 -2.51
CA PHE A 131 11.46 -1.37 -3.75
C PHE A 131 10.25 -2.25 -3.44
N TRP A 132 9.44 -2.52 -4.47
CA TRP A 132 8.41 -3.54 -4.40
C TRP A 132 8.56 -4.54 -5.54
N LYS A 133 8.16 -5.78 -5.29
CA LYS A 133 8.04 -6.84 -6.31
C LYS A 133 7.13 -7.95 -5.79
N GLY A 134 6.29 -8.50 -6.65
CA GLY A 134 5.29 -9.48 -6.20
C GLY A 134 4.38 -8.81 -5.18
N ARG A 135 4.06 -9.51 -4.10
CA ARG A 135 3.34 -8.96 -2.93
C ARG A 135 4.26 -8.39 -1.84
N PHE A 136 5.54 -8.20 -2.13
CA PHE A 136 6.51 -7.76 -1.14
C PHE A 136 6.91 -6.31 -1.36
N PHE A 137 6.89 -5.54 -0.27
CA PHE A 137 7.61 -4.28 -0.16
C PHE A 137 8.89 -4.51 0.65
N VAL A 138 10.01 -3.96 0.20
CA VAL A 138 11.33 -4.21 0.80
C VAL A 138 12.03 -2.89 1.08
N SER A 139 12.52 -2.74 2.31
CA SER A 139 13.36 -1.63 2.78
C SER A 139 14.72 -2.19 3.19
N ILE A 140 15.80 -1.58 2.69
CA ILE A 140 17.17 -1.95 3.04
C ILE A 140 17.93 -0.69 3.38
N LEU A 141 18.25 -0.52 4.66
CA LEU A 141 18.85 0.67 5.21
C LEU A 141 20.27 0.38 5.72
N THR A 142 21.24 1.21 5.36
CA THR A 142 22.50 1.32 6.10
C THR A 142 22.49 2.54 7.00
N LYS A 143 22.94 2.41 8.26
CA LYS A 143 23.00 3.53 9.22
C LYS A 143 23.87 4.70 8.74
N ALA A 144 24.89 4.40 7.93
CA ALA A 144 25.73 5.40 7.28
C ALA A 144 26.04 4.96 5.84
N GLU A 145 26.07 5.90 4.90
CA GLU A 145 26.43 5.59 3.52
C GLU A 145 27.96 5.57 3.33
N THR A 146 28.52 4.39 3.10
CA THR A 146 29.88 4.20 2.56
C THR A 146 29.78 3.58 1.16
N VAL A 147 30.83 3.73 0.33
CA VAL A 147 30.87 3.09 -1.00
C VAL A 147 30.65 1.57 -0.91
N LYS A 148 31.16 0.93 0.14
CA LYS A 148 31.02 -0.52 0.35
C LYS A 148 29.64 -0.88 0.87
N ALA A 149 29.09 -0.11 1.81
CA ALA A 149 27.74 -0.32 2.33
C ALA A 149 26.68 -0.15 1.23
N LYS A 150 26.78 0.92 0.42
CA LYS A 150 25.91 1.14 -0.74
C LYS A 150 25.92 -0.03 -1.72
N ARG A 151 27.10 -0.55 -2.08
CA ARG A 151 27.21 -1.73 -2.94
C ARG A 151 26.52 -2.96 -2.33
N ALA A 152 26.69 -3.17 -1.02
CA ALA A 152 26.03 -4.26 -0.32
C ALA A 152 24.50 -4.10 -0.26
N VAL A 153 23.99 -2.90 0.04
CA VAL A 153 22.54 -2.61 0.03
C VAL A 153 21.92 -2.95 -1.33
N LEU A 154 22.50 -2.45 -2.43
CA LEU A 154 21.99 -2.70 -3.77
C LEU A 154 22.05 -4.20 -4.14
N GLU A 155 23.12 -4.90 -3.76
CA GLU A 155 23.26 -6.32 -4.08
C GLU A 155 22.35 -7.23 -3.25
N ILE A 156 22.10 -6.88 -1.98
CA ILE A 156 21.07 -7.52 -1.16
C ILE A 156 19.70 -7.33 -1.84
N GLY A 157 19.38 -6.10 -2.26
CA GLY A 157 18.13 -5.80 -2.97
C GLY A 157 17.93 -6.62 -4.25
N ARG A 158 18.97 -6.72 -5.10
CA ARG A 158 18.93 -7.57 -6.30
C ARG A 158 18.73 -9.03 -5.97
N THR A 159 19.39 -9.53 -4.92
CA THR A 159 19.24 -10.93 -4.50
C THR A 159 17.82 -11.23 -4.05
N ILE A 160 17.23 -10.37 -3.22
CA ILE A 160 15.85 -10.51 -2.74
C ILE A 160 14.88 -10.39 -3.92
N SER A 161 15.03 -9.37 -4.77
CA SER A 161 14.19 -9.17 -5.95
C SER A 161 14.19 -10.39 -6.88
N LYS A 162 15.37 -10.98 -7.13
CA LYS A 162 15.49 -12.22 -7.92
C LYS A 162 14.83 -13.41 -7.22
N GLY A 163 14.95 -13.50 -5.90
CA GLY A 163 14.34 -14.55 -5.08
C GLY A 163 12.81 -14.52 -5.09
N ILE A 164 12.21 -13.33 -5.13
CA ILE A 164 10.75 -13.16 -5.26
C ILE A 164 10.25 -13.70 -6.60
N GLY A 165 11.03 -13.48 -7.67
CA GLY A 165 10.78 -14.03 -9.01
C GLY A 165 9.64 -13.36 -9.77
N ILE A 166 8.40 -13.59 -9.33
CA ILE A 166 7.18 -13.17 -10.04
C ILE A 166 6.86 -11.69 -9.74
N ASP A 167 6.44 -10.96 -10.79
CA ASP A 167 5.95 -9.58 -10.66
C ASP A 167 4.55 -9.56 -10.04
N GLY A 168 4.31 -8.56 -9.20
CA GLY A 168 3.03 -8.29 -8.58
C GLY A 168 2.13 -7.54 -9.55
N GLU A 169 0.83 -7.80 -9.44
CA GLU A 169 -0.17 -7.00 -10.13
C GLU A 169 -0.23 -5.57 -9.57
N LYS A 170 -0.43 -4.60 -10.45
CA LYS A 170 -0.87 -3.25 -10.08
C LYS A 170 -2.39 -3.18 -10.13
N SER A 171 -2.99 -2.19 -9.46
CA SER A 171 -4.43 -1.98 -9.55
C SER A 171 -4.87 -1.62 -10.98
N GLY A 172 -6.00 -2.18 -11.41
CA GLY A 172 -6.62 -1.87 -12.69
C GLY A 172 -7.02 -0.39 -12.81
N LEU A 173 -7.16 0.31 -11.68
CA LEU A 173 -7.40 1.75 -11.63
C LEU A 173 -6.34 2.57 -12.37
N LEU A 174 -5.08 2.11 -12.38
CA LEU A 174 -4.00 2.80 -13.07
C LEU A 174 -4.20 2.84 -14.59
N ASN A 175 -5.01 1.94 -15.16
CA ASN A 175 -5.31 1.96 -16.60
C ASN A 175 -6.10 3.22 -17.03
N TYR A 176 -6.73 3.91 -16.08
CA TYR A 176 -7.45 5.17 -16.35
C TYR A 176 -6.55 6.40 -16.28
N ILE A 177 -5.34 6.23 -15.76
CA ILE A 177 -4.33 7.27 -15.54
C ILE A 177 -3.32 7.25 -16.67
N ARG A 178 -3.17 8.40 -17.33
CA ARG A 178 -2.21 8.60 -18.42
C ARG A 178 -1.00 9.33 -17.86
N GLU A 179 0.15 8.68 -17.77
CA GLU A 179 1.35 9.25 -17.14
C GLU A 179 1.77 10.62 -17.71
N GLU A 180 1.41 10.92 -18.96
CA GLU A 180 1.59 12.23 -19.58
C GLU A 180 0.81 13.35 -18.89
N ASP A 181 -0.39 13.07 -18.37
CA ASP A 181 -1.31 14.04 -17.78
C ASP A 181 -1.00 14.32 -16.29
N PHE A 182 -0.34 13.36 -15.61
CA PHE A 182 -0.09 13.39 -14.16
C PHE A 182 1.40 13.40 -13.82
N PHE A 183 1.78 13.86 -12.63
CA PHE A 183 3.12 13.63 -12.10
C PHE A 183 3.25 12.15 -11.68
N PRO A 184 4.06 11.30 -12.36
CA PRO A 184 4.05 9.85 -12.12
C PRO A 184 4.42 9.47 -10.68
N LYS A 185 5.32 10.23 -10.06
CA LYS A 185 5.75 10.06 -8.66
C LYS A 185 4.79 10.66 -7.62
N GLU A 186 3.69 11.28 -8.05
CA GLU A 186 2.60 11.77 -7.19
C GLU A 186 1.30 10.99 -7.44
N ILE A 187 1.40 9.79 -8.03
CA ILE A 187 0.31 8.81 -8.06
C ILE A 187 0.37 8.01 -6.76
N ARG A 188 -0.74 7.93 -6.05
CA ARG A 188 -0.89 7.19 -4.79
C ARG A 188 -2.01 6.19 -4.92
N TYR A 189 -1.73 4.91 -4.72
CA TYR A 189 -2.76 3.88 -4.60
C TYR A 189 -2.96 3.56 -3.12
N PHE A 190 -4.21 3.44 -2.67
CA PHE A 190 -4.56 3.21 -1.27
C PHE A 190 -5.98 2.68 -1.10
N HIS A 191 -6.32 2.33 0.14
CA HIS A 191 -7.65 1.84 0.52
C HIS A 191 -8.36 2.78 1.48
N THR A 192 -7.66 3.33 2.47
CA THR A 192 -8.31 3.92 3.64
C THR A 192 -8.32 5.45 3.64
N HIS A 193 -9.29 6.02 4.37
CA HIS A 193 -9.39 7.46 4.63
C HIS A 193 -8.15 8.05 5.30
N ALA A 194 -7.51 7.32 6.21
CA ALA A 194 -6.29 7.78 6.87
C ALA A 194 -5.16 8.06 5.87
N ILE A 195 -5.02 7.20 4.85
CA ILE A 195 -4.01 7.38 3.81
C ILE A 195 -4.38 8.52 2.85
N LEU A 196 -5.67 8.65 2.49
CA LEU A 196 -6.13 9.79 1.72
C LEU A 196 -5.74 11.10 2.41
N ASN A 197 -6.12 11.27 3.68
CA ASN A 197 -5.83 12.48 4.45
C ASN A 197 -4.34 12.77 4.64
N TYR A 198 -3.50 11.74 4.62
CA TYR A 198 -2.04 11.93 4.65
C TYR A 198 -1.53 12.66 3.41
N HIS A 199 -2.05 12.30 2.22
CA HIS A 199 -1.60 12.87 0.93
C HIS A 199 -2.44 14.07 0.47
N TYR A 200 -3.71 14.11 0.86
CA TYR A 200 -4.67 15.18 0.59
C TYR A 200 -5.71 15.21 1.70
N TYR A 201 -5.68 16.24 2.55
CA TYR A 201 -6.68 16.40 3.60
C TYR A 201 -8.05 16.71 2.99
N LEU A 202 -8.96 15.74 3.04
CA LEU A 202 -10.31 15.89 2.50
C LEU A 202 -11.32 16.29 3.59
N SER A 203 -11.30 15.60 4.72
CA SER A 203 -12.19 15.82 5.86
C SER A 203 -11.71 15.06 7.08
N GLY A 204 -12.02 15.52 8.29
CA GLY A 204 -11.78 14.76 9.52
C GLY A 204 -12.57 13.44 9.60
N GLU A 205 -13.69 13.35 8.86
CA GLU A 205 -14.55 12.17 8.81
C GLU A 205 -14.35 11.38 7.51
N ASN A 206 -14.64 10.07 7.55
CA ASN A 206 -14.60 9.19 6.37
C ASN A 206 -15.84 9.38 5.46
N ILE A 207 -15.93 10.55 4.83
CA ILE A 207 -17.09 10.96 4.01
C ILE A 207 -17.24 10.20 2.69
N LEU A 208 -16.24 9.39 2.32
CA LEU A 208 -16.26 8.51 1.15
C LEU A 208 -16.50 7.03 1.53
N ASN A 209 -16.67 6.71 2.82
CA ASN A 209 -16.82 5.33 3.28
C ASN A 209 -15.67 4.40 2.80
N LEU A 210 -14.43 4.92 2.80
CA LEU A 210 -13.23 4.18 2.41
C LEU A 210 -12.88 3.13 3.46
N ASP A 211 -12.58 1.91 3.04
CA ASP A 211 -12.16 0.81 3.90
C ASP A 211 -11.18 -0.12 3.17
N GLU A 212 -10.76 -1.20 3.83
CA GLU A 212 -9.83 -2.21 3.28
C GLU A 212 -10.34 -2.93 2.02
N ASP A 213 -11.62 -2.78 1.69
CA ASP A 213 -12.28 -3.38 0.53
C ASP A 213 -12.46 -2.41 -0.64
N THR A 214 -12.08 -1.13 -0.47
CA THR A 214 -12.10 -0.11 -1.53
C THR A 214 -10.73 0.04 -2.17
N ASP A 215 -10.68 0.16 -3.50
CA ASP A 215 -9.45 0.51 -4.24
C ASP A 215 -9.52 2.00 -4.59
N ALA A 216 -8.50 2.79 -4.25
CA ALA A 216 -8.46 4.22 -4.57
C ALA A 216 -7.13 4.64 -5.20
N VAL A 217 -7.20 5.61 -6.11
CA VAL A 217 -6.03 6.32 -6.63
C VAL A 217 -6.22 7.82 -6.52
N LEU A 218 -5.22 8.49 -5.94
CA LEU A 218 -5.05 9.93 -5.97
C LEU A 218 -3.88 10.27 -6.89
N ALA A 219 -4.08 11.15 -7.86
CA ALA A 219 -3.05 11.55 -8.82
C ALA A 219 -3.09 13.05 -9.08
N ARG A 220 -1.92 13.69 -9.08
CA ARG A 220 -1.80 15.13 -9.30
C ARG A 220 -1.58 15.48 -10.77
N TYR A 221 -2.43 16.34 -11.33
CA TYR A 221 -2.33 16.82 -12.69
C TYR A 221 -1.13 17.76 -12.89
N LYS A 222 -0.50 17.68 -14.07
CA LYS A 222 0.64 18.55 -14.42
C LYS A 222 0.25 19.97 -14.84
N ASP A 223 -0.93 20.13 -15.43
CA ASP A 223 -1.36 21.37 -16.10
C ASP A 223 -1.78 22.48 -15.13
N ASP A 224 -2.55 22.13 -14.11
CA ASP A 224 -3.12 23.08 -13.14
C ASP A 224 -2.80 22.76 -11.68
N GLY A 225 -2.12 21.63 -11.44
CA GLY A 225 -1.70 21.17 -10.13
C GLY A 225 -2.82 20.58 -9.27
N GLY A 226 -4.05 20.48 -9.79
CA GLY A 226 -5.19 19.84 -9.13
C GLY A 226 -5.07 18.32 -9.06
N TYR A 227 -6.08 17.64 -8.52
CA TYR A 227 -6.03 16.20 -8.29
C TYR A 227 -7.19 15.46 -8.94
N LEU A 228 -6.91 14.24 -9.40
CA LEU A 228 -7.92 13.21 -9.61
C LEU A 228 -7.93 12.30 -8.39
N LEU A 229 -9.10 12.10 -7.79
CA LEU A 229 -9.39 11.02 -6.87
C LEU A 229 -10.39 10.06 -7.54
N LEU A 230 -9.95 8.84 -7.80
CA LEU A 230 -10.74 7.78 -8.40
C LEU A 230 -10.86 6.62 -7.41
N VAL A 231 -12.08 6.25 -7.04
CA VAL A 231 -12.33 5.19 -6.07
C VAL A 231 -13.23 4.12 -6.70
N GLU A 232 -12.84 2.87 -6.57
CA GLU A 232 -13.60 1.67 -6.94
C GLU A 232 -14.12 0.98 -5.68
N TYR A 233 -15.44 0.77 -5.66
CA TYR A 233 -16.13 0.06 -4.60
C TYR A 233 -16.51 -1.35 -5.08
N LYS A 234 -16.80 -2.25 -4.14
CA LYS A 234 -17.32 -3.60 -4.50
C LYS A 234 -18.67 -3.55 -5.20
N LYS A 235 -19.50 -2.55 -4.92
CA LYS A 235 -20.86 -2.42 -5.47
C LYS A 235 -21.17 -0.99 -5.90
N GLU A 236 -21.99 -0.86 -6.93
CA GLU A 236 -22.52 0.43 -7.41
C GLU A 236 -23.32 1.18 -6.33
N GLU A 237 -24.04 0.47 -5.47
CA GLU A 237 -24.78 1.10 -4.38
C GLU A 237 -23.85 1.80 -3.38
N ASP A 238 -22.69 1.22 -3.09
CA ASP A 238 -21.71 1.75 -2.15
C ASP A 238 -21.04 3.01 -2.74
N ALA A 239 -20.71 2.98 -4.04
CA ALA A 239 -20.23 4.16 -4.77
C ALA A 239 -21.24 5.31 -4.76
N ARG A 240 -22.53 5.03 -4.98
CA ARG A 240 -23.60 6.03 -4.88
C ARG A 240 -23.73 6.61 -3.47
N LYS A 241 -23.64 5.77 -2.43
CA LYS A 241 -23.68 6.23 -1.03
C LYS A 241 -22.50 7.12 -0.71
N ALA A 242 -21.29 6.71 -1.11
CA ALA A 242 -20.08 7.50 -0.95
C ALA A 242 -20.17 8.86 -1.64
N LEU A 243 -20.63 8.91 -2.89
CA LEU A 243 -20.84 10.17 -3.60
C LEU A 243 -21.84 11.08 -2.88
N ASN A 244 -22.97 10.55 -2.42
CA ASN A 244 -23.98 11.35 -1.71
C ASN A 244 -23.43 11.90 -0.39
N ASN A 245 -22.70 11.08 0.37
CA ASN A 245 -22.06 11.51 1.62
C ASN A 245 -21.02 12.60 1.35
N PHE A 246 -20.19 12.43 0.32
CA PHE A 246 -19.22 13.42 -0.12
C PHE A 246 -19.89 14.75 -0.50
N ILE A 247 -20.91 14.71 -1.36
CA ILE A 247 -21.63 15.92 -1.77
C ILE A 247 -22.26 16.63 -0.56
N ASN A 248 -22.92 15.90 0.34
CA ASN A 248 -23.59 16.50 1.49
C ASN A 248 -22.60 17.11 2.49
N ALA A 249 -21.43 16.50 2.68
CA ALA A 249 -20.45 16.94 3.67
C ALA A 249 -19.47 18.00 3.11
N TYR A 250 -19.07 17.88 1.84
CA TYR A 250 -18.03 18.70 1.21
C TYR A 250 -18.59 19.82 0.33
N MET A 251 -19.85 19.72 -0.10
CA MET A 251 -20.51 20.67 -1.00
C MET A 251 -21.89 21.11 -0.45
N PRO A 252 -22.00 21.68 0.76
CA PRO A 252 -23.31 21.96 1.35
C PRO A 252 -24.07 23.12 0.66
N GLU A 253 -23.39 24.06 0.00
CA GLU A 253 -23.97 25.28 -0.58
C GLU A 253 -24.33 25.19 -2.08
N ILE A 254 -24.84 24.04 -2.53
CA ILE A 254 -25.01 23.74 -3.96
C ILE A 254 -26.10 24.54 -4.67
N THR A 255 -25.75 25.09 -5.85
CA THR A 255 -26.66 25.50 -6.93
C THR A 255 -26.80 24.44 -8.04
N GLU A 256 -25.77 23.63 -8.30
CA GLU A 256 -25.76 22.51 -9.27
C GLU A 256 -25.11 21.24 -8.67
N LYS A 257 -25.79 20.08 -8.70
CA LYS A 257 -25.34 18.86 -8.01
C LYS A 257 -23.95 18.39 -8.49
N GLY A 258 -23.01 18.27 -7.55
CA GLY A 258 -21.69 17.68 -7.80
C GLY A 258 -20.66 18.65 -8.38
N ILE A 259 -20.92 19.96 -8.35
CA ILE A 259 -19.97 21.01 -8.74
C ILE A 259 -19.95 22.05 -7.60
N VAL A 260 -18.76 22.42 -7.13
CA VAL A 260 -18.58 23.49 -6.16
C VAL A 260 -17.32 24.30 -6.45
N GLN A 261 -17.37 25.60 -6.12
CA GLN A 261 -16.18 26.43 -5.99
C GLN A 261 -15.82 26.54 -4.51
N THR A 262 -14.58 26.20 -4.14
CA THR A 262 -14.07 26.29 -2.77
C THR A 262 -13.67 27.73 -2.41
N GLU A 263 -13.47 28.01 -1.12
CA GLU A 263 -13.16 29.37 -0.62
C GLU A 263 -11.90 30.00 -1.25
N ASP A 264 -10.95 29.17 -1.67
CA ASP A 264 -9.71 29.56 -2.35
C ASP A 264 -9.89 29.83 -3.86
N GLY A 265 -11.13 29.76 -4.35
CA GLY A 265 -11.50 29.99 -5.74
C GLY A 265 -11.29 28.81 -6.67
N ARG A 266 -10.85 27.65 -6.15
CA ARG A 266 -10.68 26.42 -6.93
C ARG A 266 -12.00 25.68 -7.15
N TRP A 267 -12.00 24.76 -8.11
CA TRP A 267 -13.18 24.01 -8.52
C TRP A 267 -13.04 22.53 -8.21
N THR A 268 -14.07 22.00 -7.57
CA THR A 268 -14.22 20.56 -7.34
C THR A 268 -15.46 20.05 -8.06
N VAL A 269 -15.31 18.95 -8.80
CA VAL A 269 -16.43 18.24 -9.43
C VAL A 269 -16.41 16.77 -9.08
N ALA A 270 -17.57 16.18 -8.85
CA ALA A 270 -17.72 14.78 -8.46
C ALA A 270 -18.88 14.10 -9.18
N THR A 271 -18.68 12.82 -9.53
CA THR A 271 -19.73 11.97 -10.09
C THR A 271 -19.50 10.52 -9.71
N ALA A 272 -20.49 9.68 -9.98
CA ALA A 272 -20.37 8.24 -9.90
C ALA A 272 -20.75 7.61 -11.24
N LYS A 273 -20.11 6.49 -11.57
CA LYS A 273 -20.45 5.65 -12.72
C LYS A 273 -20.22 4.21 -12.32
N GLN A 274 -21.27 3.39 -12.34
CA GLN A 274 -21.24 2.02 -11.82
C GLN A 274 -20.70 2.00 -10.38
N ASN A 275 -19.73 1.13 -10.10
CA ASN A 275 -19.05 1.02 -8.81
C ASN A 275 -17.89 2.01 -8.62
N PHE A 276 -17.77 3.05 -9.45
CA PHE A 276 -16.74 4.07 -9.31
C PHE A 276 -17.27 5.41 -8.84
N VAL A 277 -16.49 6.10 -8.00
CA VAL A 277 -16.61 7.53 -7.71
C VAL A 277 -15.41 8.26 -8.33
N ILE A 278 -15.68 9.33 -9.05
CA ILE A 278 -14.68 10.17 -9.72
C ILE A 278 -14.79 11.57 -9.15
N ILE A 279 -13.69 12.10 -8.65
CA ILE A 279 -13.61 13.46 -8.10
C ILE A 279 -12.40 14.16 -8.71
N VAL A 280 -12.62 15.36 -9.25
CA VAL A 280 -11.54 16.27 -9.62
C VAL A 280 -11.53 17.38 -8.59
N LEU A 281 -10.41 17.54 -7.89
CA LEU A 281 -10.19 18.49 -6.81
C LEU A 281 -9.25 19.61 -7.30
N ASP A 282 -9.41 20.80 -6.73
CA ASP A 282 -8.51 21.95 -6.85
C ASP A 282 -8.23 22.45 -8.29
N ALA A 283 -9.15 22.23 -9.23
CA ALA A 283 -9.00 22.72 -10.60
C ALA A 283 -9.06 24.26 -10.65
N ILE A 284 -8.35 24.89 -11.59
CA ILE A 284 -8.33 26.36 -11.72
C ILE A 284 -9.69 26.89 -12.24
N THR A 285 -10.37 26.14 -13.10
CA THR A 285 -11.66 26.54 -13.69
C THR A 285 -12.67 25.40 -13.68
N GLN A 286 -13.97 25.74 -13.60
CA GLN A 286 -15.07 24.77 -13.70
C GLN A 286 -15.01 23.94 -14.99
N ILE A 287 -14.65 24.59 -16.11
CA ILE A 287 -14.57 23.95 -17.43
C ILE A 287 -13.46 22.89 -17.44
N GLN A 288 -12.28 23.21 -16.90
CA GLN A 288 -11.19 22.22 -16.78
C GLN A 288 -11.58 21.06 -15.88
N ALA A 289 -12.19 21.34 -14.72
CA ALA A 289 -12.62 20.30 -13.79
C ALA A 289 -13.61 19.33 -14.45
N SER A 290 -14.62 19.88 -15.12
CA SER A 290 -15.67 19.10 -15.81
C SER A 290 -15.11 18.30 -16.98
N SER A 291 -14.22 18.89 -17.77
CA SER A 291 -13.55 18.21 -18.90
C SER A 291 -12.70 17.01 -18.41
N LYS A 292 -11.91 17.20 -17.35
CA LYS A 292 -11.11 16.15 -16.72
C LYS A 292 -11.99 15.00 -16.19
N LEU A 293 -13.09 15.33 -15.53
CA LEU A 293 -14.04 14.34 -15.01
C LEU A 293 -14.68 13.52 -16.14
N GLU A 294 -15.18 14.17 -17.19
CA GLU A 294 -15.80 13.48 -18.33
C GLU A 294 -14.79 12.63 -19.11
N ALA A 295 -13.53 13.07 -19.20
CA ALA A 295 -12.46 12.27 -19.81
C ALA A 295 -12.18 10.95 -19.06
N ILE A 296 -12.24 10.94 -17.73
CA ILE A 296 -12.11 9.70 -16.93
C ILE A 296 -13.38 8.87 -17.04
N LYS A 297 -14.55 9.48 -16.86
CA LYS A 297 -15.86 8.81 -16.93
C LYS A 297 -16.10 8.12 -18.27
N GLY A 298 -15.64 8.72 -19.37
CA GLY A 298 -15.72 8.14 -20.72
C GLY A 298 -14.90 6.86 -20.91
N LYS A 299 -13.86 6.64 -20.08
CA LYS A 299 -13.01 5.43 -20.14
C LYS A 299 -13.57 4.27 -19.31
N LEU A 300 -14.32 4.55 -18.25
CA LEU A 300 -14.99 3.52 -17.45
C LEU A 300 -16.04 2.83 -18.33
N LYS A 301 -16.02 1.50 -18.41
CA LYS A 301 -16.92 0.71 -19.26
C LYS A 301 -18.08 0.16 -18.49
#